data_AF-A0A2R6J5N7-F1
#
_entry.id   AF-A0A2R6J5N7-F1
#
_cell.length_a   1.000
_cell.length_b   1.000
_cell.length_c   1.000
_cell.angle_alpha   90.00
_cell.angle_beta   90.00
_cell.angle_gamma   90.00
#
_symmetry.space_group_name_H-M   'P 1'
#
loop_
_entity.id
_entity.type
_entity.pdbx_description
1 polymer ?
#
loop_
_entity_poly.entity_id
_entity_poly.type
_entity_poly.pdbx_seq_one_letter_code
_entity_poly.pdbx_strand_id
1 'polypeptide(L)'
;MSSGSYPSLFGVWSRTSSMLFESFVEANRAAIASMGVPARQDEEEVGDPDRRAEKRIEPGEDLPEWEVAFHGDDEALEVGDRICFTKTLTAEDVDRFAAASGDTNPIHLDDEWASETRFGGRIVHGILASGLISAALARLPGSVIYLSQDVEFRAPVRLGDRVTAEVKAVESLGGGRFRLRTLVRKDDDIVIDGEAVILVD
;
A
#
# COMPACT_ATOMS: atom_id res chain seq x y z
N MET A 1 14.19 -29.57 33.33
CA MET A 1 12.82 -30.01 33.00
C MET A 1 12.11 -28.83 32.35
N SER A 2 11.40 -29.11 31.26
CA SER A 2 11.09 -28.23 30.12
C SER A 2 10.28 -26.97 30.44
N SER A 3 10.71 -25.83 29.89
CA SER A 3 9.94 -24.59 29.78
C SER A 3 9.05 -24.64 28.52
N GLY A 4 7.74 -24.66 28.71
CA GLY A 4 6.76 -24.61 27.61
C GLY A 4 6.71 -23.23 26.96
N SER A 5 7.02 -23.17 25.67
CA SER A 5 6.83 -21.99 24.84
C SER A 5 5.34 -21.81 24.51
N TYR A 6 4.78 -20.64 24.79
CA TYR A 6 3.44 -20.26 24.33
C TYR A 6 3.48 -19.92 22.82
N PRO A 7 2.43 -20.23 22.04
CA PRO A 7 2.36 -19.83 20.63
C PRO A 7 2.13 -18.32 20.51
N SER A 8 2.82 -17.66 19.58
CA SER A 8 2.57 -16.26 19.23
C SER A 8 1.22 -16.09 18.51
N LEU A 9 0.57 -14.94 18.70
CA LEU A 9 -0.71 -14.59 18.07
C LEU A 9 -0.66 -14.69 16.54
N PHE A 10 0.50 -14.36 15.95
CA PHE A 10 0.78 -14.50 14.52
C PHE A 10 0.70 -15.96 14.02
N GLY A 11 1.18 -16.91 14.83
CA GLY A 11 1.15 -18.34 14.50
C GLY A 11 -0.22 -19.00 14.67
N VAL A 12 -1.17 -18.34 15.35
CA VAL A 12 -2.57 -18.76 15.43
C VAL A 12 -3.34 -18.19 14.24
N TRP A 13 -3.14 -16.91 13.93
CA TRP A 13 -3.79 -16.24 12.81
C TRP A 13 -3.47 -16.91 11.46
N SER A 14 -2.21 -17.24 11.20
CA SER A 14 -1.80 -17.92 9.96
C SER A 14 -2.35 -19.34 9.81
N ARG A 15 -2.43 -20.11 10.91
CA ARG A 15 -3.01 -21.46 10.88
C ARG A 15 -4.52 -21.42 10.66
N THR A 16 -5.22 -20.50 11.31
CA THR A 16 -6.66 -20.34 11.11
C THR A 16 -6.98 -19.83 9.72
N SER A 17 -6.19 -18.90 9.16
CA SER A 17 -6.38 -18.43 7.78
C SER A 17 -6.16 -19.54 6.75
N SER A 18 -5.10 -20.35 6.90
CA SER A 18 -4.84 -21.45 5.96
C SER A 18 -5.92 -22.54 6.02
N MET A 19 -6.38 -22.93 7.21
CA MET A 19 -7.44 -23.93 7.36
C MET A 19 -8.78 -23.45 6.78
N LEU A 20 -9.11 -22.15 6.93
CA LEU A 20 -10.30 -21.58 6.32
C LEU A 20 -10.16 -21.53 4.79
N PHE A 21 -9.00 -21.13 4.26
CA PHE A 21 -8.76 -21.07 2.83
C PHE A 21 -8.84 -22.45 2.17
N GLU A 22 -8.21 -23.47 2.77
CA GLU A 22 -8.28 -24.86 2.31
C GLU A 22 -9.72 -25.38 2.36
N SER A 23 -10.48 -25.09 3.43
CA SER A 23 -11.89 -25.47 3.55
C SER A 23 -12.78 -24.82 2.48
N PHE A 24 -12.55 -23.54 2.14
CA PHE A 24 -13.28 -22.86 1.06
C PHE A 24 -12.96 -23.45 -0.32
N VAL A 25 -11.69 -23.78 -0.58
CA VAL A 25 -11.27 -24.40 -1.85
C VAL A 25 -11.83 -25.81 -1.99
N GLU A 26 -11.78 -26.63 -0.94
CA GLU A 26 -12.33 -27.99 -0.96
C GLU A 26 -13.86 -27.98 -1.08
N ALA A 27 -14.55 -27.11 -0.35
CA ALA A 27 -16.00 -26.97 -0.43
C ALA A 27 -16.46 -26.52 -1.83
N ASN A 28 -15.75 -25.57 -2.46
CA ASN A 28 -16.05 -25.14 -3.82
C ASN A 28 -15.72 -26.20 -4.86
N ARG A 29 -14.63 -26.97 -4.69
CA ARG A 29 -14.26 -28.07 -5.61
C ARG A 29 -15.31 -29.18 -5.60
N ALA A 30 -15.82 -29.56 -4.43
CA ALA A 30 -16.89 -30.55 -4.29
C ALA A 30 -18.22 -30.03 -4.87
N ALA A 31 -18.54 -28.76 -4.66
CA ALA A 31 -19.74 -28.12 -5.22
C ALA A 31 -19.70 -28.08 -6.77
N ILE A 32 -18.56 -27.72 -7.37
CA ILE A 32 -18.39 -27.65 -8.83
C ILE A 32 -18.50 -29.04 -9.49
N ALA A 33 -17.96 -30.08 -8.87
CA ALA A 33 -18.07 -31.46 -9.37
C ALA A 33 -19.53 -31.97 -9.38
N SER A 34 -20.37 -31.48 -8.48
CA SER A 34 -21.79 -31.84 -8.40
C SER A 34 -22.69 -31.12 -9.42
N MET A 35 -22.20 -30.02 -10.02
CA MET A 35 -22.96 -29.17 -10.95
C MET A 35 -22.88 -29.62 -12.41
N GLY A 36 -22.24 -30.76 -12.73
CA GLY A 36 -22.26 -31.34 -14.07
C GLY A 36 -21.63 -30.47 -15.15
N VAL A 37 -20.79 -29.51 -14.79
CA VAL A 37 -20.02 -28.69 -15.74
C VAL A 37 -18.95 -29.60 -16.35
N PRO A 38 -18.97 -29.85 -17.67
CA PRO A 38 -17.98 -30.72 -18.29
C PRO A 38 -16.59 -30.11 -18.14
N ALA A 39 -15.63 -30.93 -17.71
CA ALA A 39 -14.22 -30.58 -17.73
C ALA A 39 -13.84 -30.20 -19.17
N ARG A 40 -13.47 -28.93 -19.38
CA ARG A 40 -12.90 -28.49 -20.66
C ARG A 40 -11.61 -29.28 -20.88
N GLN A 41 -11.54 -29.92 -22.03
CA GLN A 41 -10.33 -30.52 -22.57
C GLN A 41 -9.28 -29.41 -22.70
N ASP A 42 -8.02 -29.76 -22.44
CA ASP A 42 -6.87 -28.88 -22.53
C ASP A 42 -6.78 -28.27 -23.94
N GLU A 43 -7.38 -27.09 -24.13
CA GLU A 43 -7.04 -26.20 -25.22
C GLU A 43 -5.74 -25.52 -24.81
N GLU A 44 -4.67 -25.80 -25.55
CA GLU A 44 -3.42 -25.05 -25.44
C GLU A 44 -3.75 -23.56 -25.47
N GLU A 45 -3.50 -22.86 -24.34
CA GLU A 45 -3.56 -21.41 -24.27
C GLU A 45 -2.58 -20.86 -25.31
N VAL A 46 -3.08 -20.50 -26.49
CA VAL A 46 -2.41 -19.55 -27.36
C VAL A 46 -2.51 -18.20 -26.65
N GLY A 47 -1.61 -18.00 -25.69
CA GLY A 47 -1.46 -16.74 -24.99
C GLY A 47 -1.24 -15.62 -26.00
N ASP A 48 -2.05 -14.57 -25.88
CA ASP A 48 -1.88 -13.33 -26.61
C ASP A 48 -0.42 -12.84 -26.47
N PRO A 49 0.38 -12.79 -27.56
CA PRO A 49 1.78 -12.42 -27.51
C PRO A 49 1.97 -10.94 -27.13
N ASP A 50 0.90 -10.14 -27.11
CA ASP A 50 0.92 -8.70 -26.81
C ASP A 50 0.53 -8.37 -25.36
N ARG A 51 0.23 -9.38 -24.52
CA ARG A 51 0.28 -9.19 -23.07
C ARG A 51 1.74 -9.02 -22.67
N ARG A 52 2.24 -7.78 -22.69
CA ARG A 52 3.40 -7.41 -21.88
C ARG A 52 3.11 -7.89 -20.47
N ALA A 53 3.73 -9.00 -20.08
CA ALA A 53 3.71 -9.43 -18.69
C ALA A 53 4.23 -8.24 -17.89
N GLU A 54 3.33 -7.57 -17.17
CA GLU A 54 3.73 -6.48 -16.29
C GLU A 54 4.80 -7.05 -15.37
N LYS A 55 5.98 -6.40 -15.35
CA LYS A 55 7.12 -6.88 -14.58
C LYS A 55 6.68 -6.94 -13.12
N ARG A 56 6.63 -8.15 -12.56
CA ARG A 56 6.30 -8.37 -11.14
C ARG A 56 7.30 -7.61 -10.27
N ILE A 57 6.79 -6.83 -9.32
CA ILE A 57 7.62 -6.16 -8.30
C ILE A 57 8.00 -7.22 -7.25
N GLU A 58 9.28 -7.35 -6.97
CA GLU A 58 9.77 -8.31 -5.98
C GLU A 58 9.75 -7.73 -4.55
N PRO A 59 9.59 -8.56 -3.50
CA PRO A 59 9.61 -8.10 -2.12
C PRO A 59 10.91 -7.35 -1.78
N GLY A 60 10.78 -6.14 -1.25
CA GLY A 60 11.93 -5.29 -0.87
C GLY A 60 12.64 -4.60 -2.04
N GLU A 61 12.12 -4.70 -3.27
CA GLU A 61 12.67 -3.97 -4.42
C GLU A 61 12.34 -2.48 -4.32
N ASP A 62 13.38 -1.63 -4.39
CA ASP A 62 13.23 -0.21 -4.68
C ASP A 62 13.37 0.03 -6.19
N LEU A 63 12.34 0.61 -6.80
CA LEU A 63 12.38 0.96 -8.22
C LEU A 63 13.27 2.20 -8.46
N PRO A 64 13.92 2.33 -9.63
CA PRO A 64 14.94 3.35 -9.88
C PRO A 64 14.55 4.82 -9.62
N GLU A 65 13.26 5.17 -9.69
CA GLU A 65 12.78 6.55 -9.49
C GLU A 65 12.38 6.85 -8.03
N TRP A 66 12.39 5.83 -7.17
CA TRP A 66 12.07 5.96 -5.76
C TRP A 66 13.30 6.43 -5.00
N GLU A 67 13.09 7.40 -4.11
CA GLU A 67 14.11 7.85 -3.18
C GLU A 67 13.65 7.59 -1.76
N VAL A 68 14.57 7.09 -0.94
CA VAL A 68 14.35 6.80 0.47
C VAL A 68 15.43 7.52 1.26
N ALA A 69 15.03 8.24 2.29
CA ALA A 69 15.96 8.83 3.25
C ALA A 69 15.49 8.52 4.66
N PHE A 70 16.27 7.72 5.38
CA PHE A 70 16.04 7.44 6.80
C PHE A 70 17.02 8.25 7.65
N HIS A 71 16.51 8.79 8.75
CA HIS A 71 17.25 9.55 9.75
C HIS A 71 16.85 9.01 11.12
N GLY A 72 17.65 8.10 11.66
CA GLY A 72 17.39 7.41 12.92
C GLY A 72 18.43 6.33 13.19
N ASP A 73 18.11 5.42 14.10
CA ASP A 73 18.88 4.21 14.36
C ASP A 73 18.38 3.05 13.48
N ASP A 74 19.30 2.29 12.90
CA ASP A 74 18.96 1.17 12.00
C ASP A 74 18.53 -0.11 12.75
N GLU A 75 18.77 -0.19 14.06
CA GLU A 75 18.46 -1.38 14.88
C GLU A 75 17.02 -1.37 15.41
N ALA A 76 16.53 -0.21 15.83
CA ALA A 76 15.21 -0.07 16.44
C ALA A 76 14.65 1.34 16.23
N LEU A 77 13.32 1.43 16.06
CA LEU A 77 12.63 2.71 15.93
C LEU A 77 12.61 3.46 17.28
N GLU A 78 13.10 4.69 17.29
CA GLU A 78 13.08 5.58 18.44
C GLU A 78 12.22 6.84 18.20
N VAL A 79 11.79 7.48 19.30
CA VAL A 79 11.10 8.78 19.20
C VAL A 79 12.07 9.83 18.69
N GLY A 80 11.71 10.49 17.59
CA GLY A 80 12.57 11.44 16.90
C GLY A 80 12.96 10.97 15.50
N ASP A 81 12.99 9.66 15.27
CA ASP A 81 13.32 9.06 13.98
C ASP A 81 12.36 9.48 12.89
N ARG A 82 12.91 9.62 11.69
CA ARG A 82 12.20 10.11 10.53
C ARG A 82 12.58 9.31 9.29
N ILE A 83 11.58 8.94 8.50
CA ILE A 83 11.75 8.36 7.17
C ILE A 83 11.03 9.20 6.12
N CYS A 84 11.67 9.34 4.97
CA CYS A 84 11.11 9.96 3.79
C CYS A 84 11.07 8.96 2.64
N PHE A 85 9.95 8.92 1.92
CA PHE A 85 9.81 8.20 0.67
C PHE A 85 9.31 9.16 -0.41
N THR A 86 10.01 9.20 -1.54
CA THR A 86 9.72 10.13 -2.63
C THR A 86 9.55 9.40 -3.95
N LYS A 87 8.50 9.79 -4.69
CA LYS A 87 8.14 9.20 -5.98
C LYS A 87 7.42 10.23 -6.86
N THR A 88 7.52 10.08 -8.17
CA THR A 88 6.65 10.76 -9.14
C THR A 88 5.33 10.00 -9.30
N LEU A 89 4.18 10.69 -9.16
CA LEU A 89 2.87 10.08 -9.40
C LEU A 89 2.46 10.23 -10.86
N THR A 90 2.39 9.12 -11.58
CA THR A 90 2.18 9.08 -13.03
C THR A 90 0.72 8.86 -13.41
N ALA A 91 0.37 9.05 -14.68
CA ALA A 91 -0.93 8.64 -15.22
C ALA A 91 -1.16 7.14 -15.02
N GLU A 92 -0.11 6.32 -15.19
CA GLU A 92 -0.18 4.87 -15.03
C GLU A 92 -0.50 4.47 -13.58
N ASP A 93 0.03 5.20 -12.59
CA ASP A 93 -0.33 5.00 -11.18
C ASP A 93 -1.81 5.29 -10.93
N VAL A 94 -2.32 6.37 -11.52
CA VAL A 94 -3.73 6.78 -11.41
C VAL A 94 -4.64 5.72 -12.03
N ASP A 95 -4.31 5.24 -13.23
CA ASP A 95 -5.09 4.21 -13.94
C ASP A 95 -5.09 2.89 -13.16
N ARG A 96 -3.92 2.44 -12.68
CA ARG A 96 -3.81 1.23 -11.84
C ARG A 96 -4.56 1.38 -10.53
N PHE A 97 -4.49 2.54 -9.89
CA PHE A 97 -5.20 2.77 -8.65
C PHE A 97 -6.71 2.81 -8.87
N ALA A 98 -7.20 3.43 -9.95
CA ALA A 98 -8.62 3.41 -10.29
C ALA A 98 -9.12 1.97 -10.51
N ALA A 99 -8.34 1.14 -11.22
CA ALA A 99 -8.66 -0.27 -11.42
C ALA A 99 -8.67 -1.07 -10.11
N ALA A 100 -7.69 -0.84 -9.22
CA ALA A 100 -7.58 -1.55 -7.95
C ALA A 100 -8.59 -1.11 -6.89
N SER A 101 -8.89 0.19 -6.82
CA SER A 101 -9.78 0.78 -5.81
C SER A 101 -11.25 0.82 -6.24
N GLY A 102 -11.53 0.78 -7.54
CA GLY A 102 -12.85 1.05 -8.11
C GLY A 102 -13.22 2.54 -8.15
N ASP A 103 -12.34 3.45 -7.72
CA ASP A 103 -12.57 4.90 -7.83
C ASP A 103 -12.30 5.40 -9.25
N THR A 104 -13.37 5.39 -10.04
CA THR A 104 -13.39 5.85 -11.44
C THR A 104 -13.93 7.27 -11.59
N ASN A 105 -13.82 8.11 -10.55
CA ASN A 105 -14.26 9.50 -10.63
C ASN A 105 -13.59 10.23 -11.82
N PRO A 106 -14.36 10.86 -12.72
CA PRO A 106 -13.82 11.49 -13.94
C PRO A 106 -12.77 12.55 -13.66
N ILE A 107 -12.77 13.16 -12.47
CA ILE A 107 -11.73 14.13 -12.07
C ILE A 107 -10.29 13.56 -12.15
N HIS A 108 -10.15 12.24 -12.05
CA HIS A 108 -8.86 11.54 -12.09
C HIS A 108 -8.55 10.99 -13.49
N LEU A 109 -9.55 10.78 -14.34
CA LEU A 109 -9.43 9.94 -15.54
C LEU A 109 -9.75 10.65 -16.85
N ASP A 110 -10.54 11.73 -16.82
CA ASP A 110 -11.01 12.43 -18.01
C ASP A 110 -10.43 13.85 -18.08
N ASP A 111 -9.61 14.11 -19.10
CA ASP A 111 -8.99 15.43 -19.32
C ASP A 111 -10.01 16.51 -19.67
N GLU A 112 -10.99 16.21 -20.51
CA GLU A 112 -12.00 17.18 -20.95
C GLU A 112 -12.86 17.58 -19.77
N TRP A 113 -13.41 16.59 -19.07
CA TRP A 113 -14.24 16.83 -17.88
C TRP A 113 -13.46 17.55 -16.78
N ALA A 114 -12.22 17.14 -16.49
CA ALA A 114 -11.42 17.75 -15.43
C ALA A 114 -11.00 19.20 -15.77
N SER A 115 -10.84 19.53 -17.06
CA SER A 115 -10.53 20.88 -17.52
C SER A 115 -11.62 21.91 -17.20
N GLU A 116 -12.88 21.48 -17.13
CA GLU A 116 -14.03 22.32 -16.79
C GLU A 116 -14.19 22.56 -15.27
N THR A 117 -13.47 21.80 -14.45
CA THR A 117 -13.51 21.94 -12.99
C THR A 117 -12.64 23.11 -12.52
N ARG A 118 -12.80 23.50 -11.25
CA ARG A 118 -11.90 24.47 -10.59
C ARG A 118 -10.41 24.07 -10.59
N PHE A 119 -10.10 22.81 -10.90
CA PHE A 119 -8.73 22.33 -10.98
C PHE A 119 -8.14 22.50 -12.38
N GLY A 120 -8.93 22.73 -13.43
CA GLY A 120 -8.40 23.00 -14.78
C GLY A 120 -7.58 21.85 -15.38
N GLY A 121 -7.86 20.61 -14.99
CA GLY A 121 -7.16 19.40 -15.43
C GLY A 121 -7.16 18.32 -14.36
N ARG A 122 -6.79 17.08 -14.76
CA ARG A 122 -6.79 15.92 -13.86
C ARG A 122 -5.92 16.13 -12.62
N ILE A 123 -6.36 15.52 -11.52
CA ILE A 123 -5.61 15.44 -10.26
C ILE A 123 -5.48 13.98 -9.85
N VAL A 124 -4.46 13.65 -9.08
CA VAL A 124 -4.24 12.31 -8.54
C VAL A 124 -5.23 12.04 -7.41
N HIS A 125 -5.66 10.78 -7.23
CA HIS A 125 -6.47 10.37 -6.08
C HIS A 125 -5.72 10.72 -4.78
N GLY A 126 -6.41 11.39 -3.85
CA GLY A 126 -5.81 11.74 -2.55
C GLY A 126 -5.32 10.49 -1.80
N ILE A 127 -6.08 9.39 -1.88
CA ILE A 127 -5.71 8.12 -1.24
C ILE A 127 -4.48 7.50 -1.90
N LEU A 128 -4.33 7.56 -3.23
CA LEU A 128 -3.11 7.12 -3.92
C LEU A 128 -1.90 7.89 -3.42
N ALA A 129 -1.99 9.22 -3.31
CA ALA A 129 -0.91 10.05 -2.76
C ALA A 129 -0.62 9.71 -1.29
N SER A 130 -1.65 9.47 -0.47
CA SER A 130 -1.49 9.04 0.92
C SER A 130 -0.82 7.66 1.05
N GLY A 131 -0.93 6.81 0.02
CA GLY A 131 -0.28 5.49 -0.04
C GLY A 131 1.24 5.56 0.07
N LEU A 132 1.86 6.69 -0.25
CA LEU A 132 3.30 6.90 -0.04
C LEU A 132 3.69 6.86 1.45
N ILE A 133 2.77 7.18 2.36
CA ILE A 133 2.99 7.01 3.80
C ILE A 133 3.21 5.52 4.11
N SER A 134 2.39 4.64 3.54
CA SER A 134 2.57 3.19 3.68
C SER A 134 3.91 2.71 3.10
N ALA A 135 4.30 3.25 1.95
CA ALA A 135 5.62 2.96 1.37
C ALA A 135 6.77 3.40 2.30
N ALA A 136 6.67 4.57 2.92
CA ALA A 136 7.66 5.03 3.89
C ALA A 136 7.72 4.11 5.13
N LEU A 137 6.56 3.72 5.67
CA LEU A 137 6.46 2.83 6.83
C LEU A 137 7.08 1.45 6.57
N ALA A 138 6.93 0.90 5.36
CA ALA A 138 7.48 -0.39 4.98
C ALA A 138 9.03 -0.45 5.01
N ARG A 139 9.69 0.70 5.18
CA ARG A 139 11.15 0.84 5.21
C ARG A 139 11.70 1.23 6.59
N LEU A 140 10.84 1.34 7.60
CA LEU A 140 11.29 1.48 8.99
C LEU A 140 11.89 0.16 9.49
N PRO A 141 12.81 0.20 10.48
CA PRO A 141 13.36 -1.00 11.08
C PRO A 141 12.27 -1.83 11.80
N GLY A 142 12.42 -3.16 11.75
CA GLY A 142 11.51 -4.11 12.39
C GLY A 142 10.28 -4.48 11.55
N SER A 143 9.39 -5.29 12.12
CA SER A 143 8.13 -5.65 11.46
C SER A 143 7.06 -4.61 11.78
N VAL A 144 6.70 -3.79 10.80
CA VAL A 144 5.70 -2.72 10.99
C VAL A 144 4.29 -3.20 10.67
N ILE A 145 3.38 -3.04 11.63
CA ILE A 145 1.94 -3.22 11.46
C ILE A 145 1.27 -1.85 11.57
N TYR A 146 0.53 -1.49 10.52
CA TYR A 146 -0.16 -0.21 10.41
C TYR A 146 -1.54 -0.29 11.09
N LEU A 147 -1.70 0.36 12.24
CA LEU A 147 -2.90 0.22 13.08
C LEU A 147 -3.98 1.27 12.77
N SER A 148 -3.58 2.52 12.56
CA SER A 148 -4.50 3.60 12.20
C SER A 148 -3.79 4.71 11.43
N GLN A 149 -4.55 5.45 10.63
CA GLN A 149 -4.11 6.64 9.92
C GLN A 149 -5.27 7.64 9.81
N ASP A 150 -4.98 8.89 10.18
CA ASP A 150 -5.86 10.04 9.98
C ASP A 150 -5.17 11.03 9.02
N VAL A 151 -5.88 11.53 8.01
CA VAL A 151 -5.34 12.47 7.01
C VAL A 151 -6.28 13.61 6.67
N GLU A 152 -5.71 14.78 6.44
CA GLU A 152 -6.33 15.96 5.84
C GLU A 152 -5.72 16.23 4.47
N PHE A 153 -6.56 16.37 3.43
CA PHE A 153 -6.13 16.73 2.07
C PHE A 153 -6.16 18.26 1.91
N ARG A 154 -4.98 18.88 1.85
CA ARG A 154 -4.82 20.34 1.87
C ARG A 154 -4.69 20.96 0.48
N ALA A 155 -4.12 20.22 -0.46
CA ALA A 155 -3.93 20.67 -1.84
C ALA A 155 -3.96 19.49 -2.82
N PRO A 156 -4.38 19.70 -4.08
CA PRO A 156 -4.37 18.65 -5.09
C PRO A 156 -2.93 18.31 -5.53
N VAL A 157 -2.71 17.04 -5.84
CA VAL A 157 -1.50 16.57 -6.53
C VAL A 157 -1.84 16.35 -8.00
N ARG A 158 -0.96 16.75 -8.91
CA ARG A 158 -1.11 16.60 -10.36
C ARG A 158 -0.35 15.38 -10.87
N LEU A 159 -0.76 14.91 -12.04
CA LEU A 159 -0.02 13.90 -12.77
C LEU A 159 1.38 14.45 -13.11
N GLY A 160 2.41 13.66 -12.86
CA GLY A 160 3.81 14.05 -13.01
C GLY A 160 4.42 14.79 -11.82
N ASP A 161 3.63 15.11 -10.77
CA ASP A 161 4.19 15.72 -9.56
C ASP A 161 5.09 14.72 -8.84
N ARG A 162 6.28 15.19 -8.41
CA ARG A 162 7.16 14.46 -7.50
C ARG A 162 6.77 14.80 -6.07
N VAL A 163 6.36 13.80 -5.32
CA VAL A 163 5.84 13.95 -3.96
C VAL A 163 6.64 13.15 -2.95
N THR A 164 6.80 13.70 -1.76
CA THR A 164 7.55 13.11 -0.65
C THR A 164 6.61 12.86 0.52
N ALA A 165 6.47 11.61 0.94
CA ALA A 165 5.91 11.27 2.24
C ALA A 165 7.02 11.35 3.30
N GLU A 166 6.78 12.10 4.37
CA GLU A 166 7.61 12.17 5.56
C GLU A 166 6.84 11.58 6.74
N VAL A 167 7.43 10.59 7.38
CA VAL A 167 6.90 9.96 8.58
C VAL A 167 7.90 10.13 9.70
N LYS A 168 7.44 10.63 10.85
CA LYS A 168 8.28 10.87 12.02
C LYS A 168 7.68 10.27 13.27
N ALA A 169 8.42 9.47 14.02
CA ALA A 169 7.98 9.00 15.33
C ALA A 169 8.00 10.15 16.34
N VAL A 170 6.84 10.43 16.94
CA VAL A 170 6.67 11.57 17.87
C VAL A 170 6.41 11.13 19.30
N GLU A 171 5.93 9.91 19.52
CA GLU A 171 5.65 9.39 20.85
C GLU A 171 5.67 7.86 20.86
N SER A 172 6.25 7.28 21.91
CA SER A 172 6.13 5.85 22.22
C SER A 172 4.92 5.62 23.12
N LEU A 173 4.01 4.75 22.69
CA LEU A 173 2.77 4.42 23.39
C LEU A 173 2.90 3.13 24.23
N GLY A 174 4.11 2.55 24.28
CA GLY A 174 4.42 1.31 24.96
C GLY A 174 3.92 0.04 24.24
N GLY A 175 4.63 -1.07 24.48
CA GLY A 175 4.34 -2.36 23.84
C GLY A 175 4.57 -2.34 22.34
N GLY A 176 5.70 -1.79 21.89
CA GLY A 176 6.06 -1.68 20.46
C GLY A 176 5.26 -0.66 19.66
N ARG A 177 4.31 0.07 20.28
CA ARG A 177 3.45 1.01 19.57
C ARG A 177 4.03 2.42 19.54
N PHE A 178 3.91 3.06 18.39
CA PHE A 178 4.36 4.44 18.17
C PHE A 178 3.26 5.27 17.51
N ARG A 179 3.15 6.51 17.97
CA ARG A 179 2.42 7.56 17.26
C ARG A 179 3.40 8.28 16.35
N LEU A 180 2.99 8.49 15.10
CA LEU A 180 3.81 9.09 14.07
C LEU A 180 3.12 10.30 13.47
N ARG A 181 3.87 11.38 13.25
CA ARG A 181 3.45 12.47 12.40
C ARG A 181 3.64 12.05 10.94
N THR A 182 2.63 12.23 10.10
CA THR A 182 2.69 11.88 8.67
C THR A 182 2.39 13.10 7.81
N LEU A 183 3.28 13.46 6.90
CA LEU A 183 3.09 14.54 5.95
C LEU A 183 3.34 14.02 4.54
N VAL A 184 2.58 14.49 3.56
CA VAL A 184 2.96 14.38 2.14
C VAL A 184 3.15 15.79 1.61
N ARG A 185 4.29 16.01 0.95
CA ARG A 185 4.69 17.28 0.38
C ARG A 185 4.90 17.19 -1.11
N LYS A 186 4.62 18.29 -1.78
CA LYS A 186 5.10 18.58 -3.12
C LYS A 186 5.90 19.87 -3.03
N ASP A 187 7.18 19.81 -3.39
CA ASP A 187 8.10 20.93 -3.14
C ASP A 187 8.00 21.38 -1.67
N ASP A 188 7.72 22.65 -1.41
CA ASP A 188 7.54 23.21 -0.07
C ASP A 188 6.10 23.08 0.48
N ASP A 189 5.13 22.72 -0.37
CA ASP A 189 3.71 22.68 -0.01
C ASP A 189 3.32 21.37 0.67
N ILE A 190 2.62 21.45 1.81
CA ILE A 190 1.99 20.30 2.45
C ILE A 190 0.68 20.01 1.72
N VAL A 191 0.64 18.89 1.00
CA VAL A 191 -0.56 18.43 0.28
C VAL A 191 -1.42 17.50 1.13
N ILE A 192 -0.79 16.72 2.03
CA ILE A 192 -1.46 15.88 3.01
C ILE A 192 -0.82 16.07 4.38
N ASP A 193 -1.65 16.18 5.40
CA ASP A 193 -1.25 16.37 6.80
C ASP A 193 -1.99 15.35 7.66
N GLY A 194 -1.29 14.60 8.52
CA GLY A 194 -1.91 13.51 9.27
C GLY A 194 -1.11 12.94 10.44
N GLU A 195 -1.67 11.88 11.03
CA GLU A 195 -1.07 11.09 12.10
C GLU A 195 -1.33 9.60 11.87
N ALA A 196 -0.37 8.76 12.23
CA ALA A 196 -0.48 7.31 12.22
C ALA A 196 -0.23 6.72 13.60
N VAL A 197 -0.81 5.55 13.87
CA VAL A 197 -0.34 4.66 14.92
C VAL A 197 0.14 3.36 14.28
N ILE A 198 1.34 2.92 14.66
CA ILE A 198 1.92 1.65 14.23
C ILE A 198 2.28 0.77 15.43
N LEU A 199 2.46 -0.51 15.17
CA LEU A 199 3.14 -1.46 16.04
C LEU A 199 4.41 -1.93 15.33
N VAL A 200 5.53 -1.98 16.06
CA VAL A 200 6.81 -2.53 15.62
C VAL A 200 7.13 -3.73 16.50
N ASP A 201 7.32 -4.89 15.86
CA ASP A 201 7.75 -6.16 16.47
C ASP A 201 9.19 -6.54 16.04
#